data_AF-A0A8B3CI32-F1
#
_entry.id   AF-A0A8B3CI32-F1
#
_cell.length_a   1.000
_cell.length_b   1.000
_cell.length_c   1.000
_cell.angle_alpha   90.00
_cell.angle_beta   90.00
_cell.angle_gamma   90.00
#
_symmetry.space_group_name_H-M   'P 1'
#
loop_
_entity.id
_entity.type
_entity.pdbx_description
1 polymer ?
#
loop_
_entity_poly.entity_id
_entity_poly.type
_entity_poly.pdbx_seq_one_letter_code
_entity_poly.pdbx_strand_id
1 'polypeptide(L)'
;MSYIQNVYERFGFFGLIKISILVFLISNCSSASARALKNPIQNVCPNFGILDKNSVNSESLVMEDDTVISVGVKARSGKVIFVSPDYVFNALDLTTEHYYLEFKNLYSQICDGPIPFEDRIAINASKIESKRVIESLKNKNIKEIISIIECTKDEKFQKELNVEKEKLLDFKVKKFLSDKFPFARKYLDNNILLRDGDETNLKLFEVMRISVLGKNPKTGLKVLPVLYEKENRIVYLIQPSESDLGICIYFREYNGNLIVEKVTEKMNGIEKSMNPKVDQRMAYKLLSDSSDFPIDSFLDIELINRIK
;
A
#
# COMPACT_ATOMS: atom_id res chain seq x y z
N MET A 1 -111.37 -4.78 -16.57
CA MET A 1 -109.96 -4.82 -17.03
C MET A 1 -109.10 -4.26 -15.93
N SER A 2 -108.25 -5.13 -15.35
CA SER A 2 -107.12 -4.86 -14.42
C SER A 2 -107.42 -4.07 -13.12
N TYR A 3 -108.04 -4.62 -12.07
CA TYR A 3 -107.54 -5.56 -11.04
C TYR A 3 -106.42 -5.03 -10.08
N ILE A 4 -106.85 -4.80 -8.82
CA ILE A 4 -106.19 -4.90 -7.49
C ILE A 4 -105.20 -3.76 -7.12
N GLN A 5 -105.36 -2.90 -6.10
CA GLN A 5 -106.00 -2.88 -4.77
C GLN A 5 -105.03 -3.06 -3.58
N ASN A 6 -104.89 -1.95 -2.85
CA ASN A 6 -104.67 -1.70 -1.43
C ASN A 6 -103.41 -2.09 -0.63
N VAL A 7 -103.12 -1.09 0.19
CA VAL A 7 -102.18 -0.90 1.29
C VAL A 7 -102.74 -1.52 2.59
N TYR A 8 -101.82 -1.82 3.51
CA TYR A 8 -101.90 -1.76 4.99
C TYR A 8 -101.68 -3.06 5.78
N GLU A 9 -100.51 -3.05 6.46
CA GLU A 9 -100.26 -3.31 7.89
C GLU A 9 -100.28 -4.73 8.53
N ARG A 10 -99.12 -4.98 9.16
CA ARG A 10 -98.85 -5.43 10.55
C ARG A 10 -98.94 -6.92 10.96
N PHE A 11 -97.92 -7.24 11.77
CA PHE A 11 -97.73 -8.33 12.74
C PHE A 11 -97.20 -9.69 12.25
N GLY A 12 -96.06 -10.08 12.83
CA GLY A 12 -95.90 -11.44 13.38
C GLY A 12 -94.79 -12.33 12.79
N PHE A 13 -93.63 -12.27 13.44
CA PHE A 13 -92.81 -13.42 13.90
C PHE A 13 -92.18 -14.45 12.93
N PHE A 14 -90.98 -14.87 13.37
CA PHE A 14 -90.16 -16.04 13.00
C PHE A 14 -89.31 -16.00 11.72
N GLY A 15 -88.04 -15.66 11.95
CA GLY A 15 -86.93 -16.59 11.72
C GLY A 15 -86.59 -16.91 10.27
N LEU A 16 -85.45 -16.40 9.79
CA LEU A 16 -84.55 -17.15 8.92
C LEU A 16 -83.16 -16.50 8.91
N ILE A 17 -82.21 -17.35 9.25
CA ILE A 17 -80.76 -17.16 9.31
C ILE A 17 -80.26 -16.57 7.98
N LYS A 18 -79.73 -15.33 8.01
CA LYS A 18 -78.88 -14.82 6.93
C LYS A 18 -77.43 -15.05 7.31
N ILE A 19 -76.86 -16.12 6.76
CA ILE A 19 -75.41 -16.33 6.69
C ILE A 19 -74.85 -15.23 5.78
N SER A 20 -74.25 -14.21 6.38
CA SER A 20 -73.31 -13.32 5.68
C SER A 20 -72.06 -14.12 5.37
N ILE A 21 -71.89 -14.51 4.11
CA ILE A 21 -70.61 -15.00 3.59
C ILE A 21 -69.69 -13.77 3.52
N LEU A 22 -68.96 -13.55 4.61
CA LEU A 22 -67.83 -12.66 4.68
C LEU A 22 -66.67 -13.38 3.97
N VAL A 23 -66.54 -13.20 2.65
CA VAL A 23 -65.34 -13.61 1.91
C VAL A 23 -64.20 -12.72 2.38
N PHE A 24 -63.44 -13.20 3.38
CA PHE A 24 -62.13 -12.66 3.71
C PHE A 24 -61.20 -12.93 2.52
N LEU A 25 -61.12 -11.97 1.59
CA LEU A 25 -59.96 -11.82 0.72
C LEU A 25 -58.79 -11.38 1.61
N ILE A 26 -58.15 -12.35 2.26
CA ILE A 26 -56.82 -12.17 2.84
C ILE A 26 -55.86 -12.14 1.66
N SER A 27 -55.79 -10.99 0.98
CA SER A 27 -54.66 -10.66 0.12
C SER A 27 -53.43 -10.63 1.03
N ASN A 28 -52.73 -11.77 1.09
CA ASN A 28 -51.45 -11.92 1.77
C ASN A 28 -50.44 -10.97 1.13
N CYS A 29 -50.42 -9.72 1.57
CA CYS A 29 -49.30 -8.80 1.37
C CYS A 29 -48.11 -9.34 2.19
N SER A 30 -47.47 -10.40 1.68
CA SER A 30 -46.20 -10.86 2.21
C SER A 30 -45.16 -9.78 1.87
N SER A 31 -44.44 -9.30 2.89
CA SER A 31 -43.37 -8.31 2.71
C SER A 31 -42.31 -8.84 1.72
N ALA A 32 -41.58 -7.94 1.05
CA ALA A 32 -40.52 -8.33 0.11
C ALA A 32 -39.48 -9.27 0.76
N SER A 33 -39.11 -9.01 2.03
CA SER A 33 -38.25 -9.90 2.80
C SER A 33 -38.86 -11.28 3.05
N ALA A 34 -40.17 -11.37 3.38
CA ALA A 34 -40.83 -12.66 3.57
C ALA A 34 -40.91 -13.50 2.29
N ARG A 35 -41.01 -12.85 1.12
CA ARG A 35 -40.94 -13.52 -0.20
C ARG A 35 -39.53 -14.04 -0.48
N ALA A 36 -38.52 -13.19 -0.31
CA ALA A 36 -37.12 -13.56 -0.50
C ALA A 36 -36.63 -14.65 0.47
N LEU A 37 -37.19 -14.72 1.68
CA LEU A 37 -36.92 -15.80 2.62
C LEU A 37 -37.44 -17.15 2.11
N LYS A 38 -38.60 -17.17 1.43
CA LYS A 38 -39.21 -18.39 0.88
C LYS A 38 -38.54 -18.83 -0.41
N ASN A 39 -38.12 -17.87 -1.23
CA ASN A 39 -37.53 -18.11 -2.54
C ASN A 39 -36.11 -17.51 -2.64
N PRO A 40 -35.14 -17.97 -1.82
CA PRO A 40 -33.77 -17.48 -1.89
C PRO A 40 -33.07 -17.96 -3.18
N ILE A 41 -32.03 -17.24 -3.62
CA ILE A 41 -31.20 -17.71 -4.73
C ILE A 41 -30.43 -18.96 -4.30
N GLN A 42 -30.49 -20.01 -5.13
CA GLN A 42 -29.79 -21.29 -4.93
C GLN A 42 -28.75 -21.48 -6.03
N ASN A 43 -27.72 -22.29 -5.76
CA ASN A 43 -26.67 -22.66 -6.74
C ASN A 43 -26.00 -21.45 -7.40
N VAL A 44 -25.70 -20.41 -6.62
CA VAL A 44 -25.06 -19.17 -7.10
C VAL A 44 -23.58 -19.35 -7.44
N CYS A 45 -22.95 -20.40 -6.94
CA CYS A 45 -21.53 -20.68 -7.13
C CYS A 45 -21.30 -21.30 -8.51
N PRO A 46 -20.19 -20.98 -9.19
CA PRO A 46 -19.07 -20.15 -8.71
C PRO A 46 -19.25 -18.63 -8.90
N ASN A 47 -20.35 -18.20 -9.53
CA ASN A 47 -20.57 -16.83 -10.00
C ASN A 47 -21.07 -15.84 -8.95
N PHE A 48 -21.18 -16.26 -7.68
CA PHE A 48 -21.57 -15.38 -6.59
C PHE A 48 -20.63 -14.17 -6.49
N GLY A 49 -21.15 -12.96 -6.74
CA GLY A 49 -20.38 -11.72 -6.84
C GLY A 49 -20.30 -11.13 -8.26
N ILE A 50 -20.70 -11.88 -9.28
CA ILE A 50 -20.75 -11.44 -10.69
C ILE A 50 -22.03 -11.89 -11.39
N LEU A 51 -23.10 -12.13 -10.63
CA LEU A 51 -24.37 -12.56 -11.21
C LEU A 51 -24.97 -11.41 -12.04
N ASP A 52 -25.60 -11.77 -13.16
CA ASP A 52 -26.42 -10.80 -13.89
C ASP A 52 -27.70 -10.56 -13.09
N LYS A 53 -27.94 -9.31 -12.70
CA LYS A 53 -29.15 -8.88 -12.00
C LYS A 53 -30.43 -9.34 -12.71
N ASN A 54 -30.43 -9.37 -14.05
CA ASN A 54 -31.59 -9.77 -14.85
C ASN A 54 -31.82 -11.29 -14.87
N SER A 55 -30.81 -12.07 -14.50
CA SER A 55 -30.91 -13.54 -14.42
C SER A 55 -31.47 -14.04 -13.10
N VAL A 56 -31.64 -13.14 -12.11
CA VAL A 56 -32.12 -13.49 -10.77
C VAL A 56 -33.62 -13.32 -10.67
N ASN A 57 -34.29 -14.32 -10.08
CA ASN A 57 -35.72 -14.25 -9.77
C ASN A 57 -36.01 -13.05 -8.85
N SER A 58 -36.94 -12.19 -9.27
CA SER A 58 -37.34 -11.00 -8.51
C SER A 58 -37.88 -11.33 -7.12
N GLU A 59 -38.40 -12.54 -6.90
CA GLU A 59 -38.86 -12.99 -5.59
C GLU A 59 -37.74 -13.19 -4.57
N SER A 60 -36.49 -13.36 -5.02
CA SER A 60 -35.31 -13.44 -4.15
C SER A 60 -34.76 -12.06 -3.74
N LEU A 61 -35.29 -11.00 -4.34
CA LEU A 61 -34.84 -9.62 -4.16
C LEU A 61 -35.74 -8.88 -3.15
N VAL A 62 -35.12 -8.11 -2.27
CA VAL A 62 -35.83 -7.15 -1.42
C VAL A 62 -35.71 -5.78 -2.09
N MET A 63 -36.86 -5.23 -2.48
CA MET A 63 -36.96 -3.98 -3.24
C MET A 63 -37.57 -2.87 -2.37
N GLU A 64 -37.08 -1.64 -2.55
CA GLU A 64 -37.65 -0.40 -2.02
C GLU A 64 -37.53 0.66 -3.13
N ASP A 65 -38.64 1.29 -3.51
CA ASP A 65 -38.70 2.31 -4.59
C ASP A 65 -37.92 1.90 -5.87
N ASP A 66 -38.21 0.71 -6.40
CA ASP A 66 -37.56 0.09 -7.57
C ASP A 66 -36.04 -0.16 -7.44
N THR A 67 -35.49 0.00 -6.24
CA THR A 67 -34.09 -0.27 -5.91
C THR A 67 -33.97 -1.59 -5.14
N VAL A 68 -33.03 -2.46 -5.54
CA VAL A 68 -32.71 -3.65 -4.74
C VAL A 68 -31.92 -3.19 -3.53
N ILE A 69 -32.45 -3.40 -2.32
CA ILE A 69 -31.77 -3.04 -1.07
C ILE A 69 -31.06 -4.24 -0.42
N SER A 70 -31.51 -5.47 -0.68
CA SER A 70 -30.83 -6.68 -0.26
C SER A 70 -31.25 -7.89 -1.09
N VAL A 71 -30.44 -8.94 -1.05
CA VAL A 71 -30.66 -10.19 -1.79
C VAL A 71 -30.64 -11.36 -0.82
N GLY A 72 -31.67 -12.20 -0.87
CA GLY A 72 -31.75 -13.43 -0.09
C GLY A 72 -30.98 -14.56 -0.78
N VAL A 73 -29.91 -15.05 -0.15
CA VAL A 73 -29.06 -16.12 -0.69
C VAL A 73 -29.02 -17.30 0.27
N LYS A 74 -29.08 -18.53 -0.25
CA LYS A 74 -28.99 -19.74 0.56
C LYS A 74 -27.53 -20.12 0.81
N ALA A 75 -27.10 -20.10 2.08
CA ALA A 75 -25.78 -20.55 2.49
C ALA A 75 -25.66 -22.09 2.45
N ARG A 76 -24.42 -22.62 2.53
CA ARG A 76 -24.15 -24.06 2.59
C ARG A 76 -24.82 -24.77 3.77
N SER A 77 -24.99 -24.04 4.88
CA SER A 77 -25.72 -24.53 6.06
C SER A 77 -27.23 -24.71 5.81
N GLY A 78 -27.73 -24.28 4.66
CA GLY A 78 -29.16 -24.22 4.34
C GLY A 78 -29.85 -22.96 4.87
N LYS A 79 -29.18 -22.16 5.71
CA LYS A 79 -29.70 -20.88 6.22
C LYS A 79 -29.76 -19.84 5.10
N VAL A 80 -30.85 -19.09 5.04
CA VAL A 80 -30.95 -17.90 4.18
C VAL A 80 -30.28 -16.72 4.87
N ILE A 81 -29.40 -16.05 4.14
CA ILE A 81 -28.72 -14.82 4.55
C ILE A 81 -29.11 -13.70 3.59
N PHE A 82 -29.39 -12.52 4.14
CA PHE A 82 -29.63 -11.31 3.36
C PHE A 82 -28.32 -10.55 3.25
N VAL A 83 -27.90 -10.29 2.01
CA VAL A 83 -26.61 -9.65 1.70
C VAL A 83 -26.82 -8.40 0.87
N SER A 84 -25.83 -7.50 0.89
CA SER A 84 -25.80 -6.34 -0.01
C SER A 84 -25.84 -6.81 -1.47
N PRO A 85 -26.59 -6.13 -2.35
CA PRO A 85 -26.59 -6.41 -3.79
C PRO A 85 -25.19 -6.35 -4.41
N ASP A 86 -24.31 -5.49 -3.90
CA ASP A 86 -22.95 -5.35 -4.42
C ASP A 86 -22.13 -6.63 -4.26
N TYR A 87 -22.35 -7.39 -3.18
CA TYR A 87 -21.70 -8.69 -2.98
C TYR A 87 -22.24 -9.79 -3.88
N VAL A 88 -23.38 -9.59 -4.53
CA VAL A 88 -24.01 -10.57 -5.43
C VAL A 88 -23.70 -10.26 -6.88
N PHE A 89 -23.72 -8.98 -7.24
CA PHE A 89 -23.70 -8.51 -8.63
C PHE A 89 -22.40 -7.78 -9.00
N ASN A 90 -21.79 -7.06 -8.05
CA ASN A 90 -20.73 -6.08 -8.32
C ASN A 90 -19.45 -6.34 -7.50
N ALA A 91 -19.16 -7.59 -7.16
CA ALA A 91 -18.00 -7.91 -6.32
C ALA A 91 -16.67 -7.59 -6.99
N LEU A 92 -16.64 -7.44 -8.33
CA LEU A 92 -15.47 -6.98 -9.07
C LEU A 92 -15.10 -5.52 -8.75
N ASP A 93 -16.08 -4.70 -8.35
CA ASP A 93 -15.90 -3.27 -8.10
C ASP A 93 -15.52 -2.95 -6.65
N LEU A 94 -15.26 -3.97 -5.82
CA LEU A 94 -14.84 -3.79 -4.43
C LEU A 94 -13.44 -3.19 -4.35
N THR A 95 -13.39 -1.93 -3.91
CA THR A 95 -12.16 -1.12 -3.83
C THR A 95 -11.56 -1.03 -2.42
N THR A 96 -12.30 -1.43 -1.37
CA THR A 96 -11.84 -1.32 0.02
C THR A 96 -11.55 -2.69 0.63
N GLU A 97 -10.55 -2.74 1.52
CA GLU A 97 -10.15 -3.98 2.19
C GLU A 97 -11.29 -4.54 3.05
N HIS A 98 -12.05 -3.65 3.70
CA HIS A 98 -13.17 -4.02 4.54
C HIS A 98 -14.24 -4.78 3.76
N TYR A 99 -14.74 -4.21 2.66
CA TYR A 99 -15.78 -4.86 1.84
C TYR A 99 -15.27 -6.12 1.16
N TYR A 100 -13.99 -6.13 0.77
CA TYR A 100 -13.36 -7.32 0.20
C TYR A 100 -13.28 -8.49 1.21
N LEU A 101 -12.90 -8.22 2.46
CA LEU A 101 -12.87 -9.23 3.51
C LEU A 101 -14.27 -9.73 3.88
N GLU A 102 -15.25 -8.83 3.94
CA GLU A 102 -16.65 -9.20 4.12
C GLU A 102 -17.15 -10.10 2.99
N PHE A 103 -16.91 -9.73 1.74
CA PHE A 103 -17.24 -10.54 0.58
C PHE A 103 -16.57 -11.92 0.64
N LYS A 104 -15.28 -11.99 1.00
CA LYS A 104 -14.56 -13.26 1.13
C LYS A 104 -15.16 -14.16 2.21
N ASN A 105 -15.53 -13.59 3.34
CA ASN A 105 -16.23 -14.31 4.40
C ASN A 105 -17.61 -14.81 3.92
N LEU A 106 -18.39 -13.97 3.24
CA LEU A 106 -19.69 -14.35 2.67
C LEU A 106 -19.55 -15.45 1.62
N TYR A 107 -18.60 -15.31 0.69
CA TYR A 107 -18.31 -16.32 -0.33
C TYR A 107 -18.00 -17.66 0.32
N SER A 108 -17.19 -17.69 1.38
CA SER A 108 -16.88 -18.92 2.12
C SER A 108 -18.09 -19.55 2.82
N GLN A 109 -19.14 -18.79 3.14
CA GLN A 109 -20.37 -19.33 3.71
C GLN A 109 -21.31 -19.92 2.65
N ILE A 110 -21.20 -19.43 1.41
CA ILE A 110 -22.12 -19.74 0.30
C ILE A 110 -21.54 -20.79 -0.65
N CYS A 111 -20.25 -20.69 -0.96
CA CYS A 111 -19.55 -21.49 -1.96
C CYS A 111 -18.47 -22.37 -1.36
N ASP A 112 -18.18 -23.46 -2.06
CA ASP A 112 -17.03 -24.32 -1.79
C ASP A 112 -15.83 -23.88 -2.62
N GLY A 113 -14.64 -23.87 -2.01
CA GLY A 113 -13.39 -23.55 -2.69
C GLY A 113 -13.06 -22.04 -2.75
N PRO A 114 -11.96 -21.69 -3.45
CA PRO A 114 -11.52 -20.31 -3.60
C PRO A 114 -12.44 -19.54 -4.54
N ILE A 115 -12.42 -18.20 -4.44
CA ILE A 115 -13.13 -17.32 -5.38
C ILE A 115 -12.42 -17.41 -6.74
N PRO A 116 -13.05 -17.93 -7.81
CA PRO A 116 -12.36 -18.19 -9.07
C PRO A 116 -12.00 -16.92 -9.87
N PHE A 117 -12.43 -15.75 -9.39
CA PHE A 117 -12.14 -14.45 -10.00
C PHE A 117 -11.54 -13.46 -8.99
N GLU A 118 -10.98 -13.98 -7.88
CA GLU A 118 -10.41 -13.17 -6.79
C GLU A 118 -9.39 -12.14 -7.30
N ASP A 119 -8.61 -12.51 -8.32
CA ASP A 119 -7.60 -11.69 -8.97
C ASP A 119 -8.16 -10.51 -9.78
N ARG A 120 -9.40 -10.62 -10.25
CA ARG A 120 -10.10 -9.58 -11.02
C ARG A 120 -10.85 -8.58 -10.15
N ILE A 121 -11.02 -8.85 -8.86
CA ILE A 121 -11.61 -7.90 -7.91
C ILE A 121 -10.70 -6.68 -7.80
N ALA A 122 -11.24 -5.48 -7.95
CA ALA A 122 -10.50 -4.23 -8.12
C ALA A 122 -9.35 -4.05 -7.12
N ILE A 123 -9.57 -4.30 -5.83
CA ILE A 123 -8.52 -4.20 -4.81
C ILE A 123 -7.36 -5.19 -5.02
N ASN A 124 -7.64 -6.42 -5.44
CA ASN A 124 -6.61 -7.41 -5.70
C ASN A 124 -5.93 -7.19 -7.04
N ALA A 125 -6.69 -6.84 -8.08
CA ALA A 125 -6.15 -6.46 -9.38
C ALA A 125 -5.14 -5.31 -9.22
N SER A 126 -5.49 -4.29 -8.43
CA SER A 126 -4.61 -3.18 -8.08
C SER A 126 -3.36 -3.67 -7.34
N LYS A 127 -3.49 -4.50 -6.30
CA LYS A 127 -2.34 -5.05 -5.57
C LYS A 127 -1.41 -5.90 -6.46
N ILE A 128 -1.98 -6.71 -7.36
CA ILE A 128 -1.23 -7.54 -8.31
C ILE A 128 -0.45 -6.64 -9.27
N GLU A 129 -1.09 -5.60 -9.78
CA GLU A 129 -0.44 -4.65 -10.69
C GLU A 129 0.67 -3.87 -9.98
N SER A 130 0.43 -3.37 -8.78
CA SER A 130 1.47 -2.71 -7.96
C SER A 130 2.69 -3.62 -7.75
N LYS A 131 2.48 -4.90 -7.44
CA LYS A 131 3.56 -5.89 -7.32
C LYS A 131 4.33 -6.09 -8.63
N ARG A 132 3.62 -6.21 -9.76
CA ARG A 132 4.27 -6.35 -11.08
C ARG A 132 5.12 -5.13 -11.43
N VAL A 133 4.61 -3.93 -11.16
CA VAL A 133 5.35 -2.69 -11.39
C VAL A 133 6.62 -2.67 -10.53
N ILE A 134 6.52 -2.98 -9.23
CA ILE A 134 7.68 -3.08 -8.32
C ILE A 134 8.70 -4.10 -8.81
N GLU A 135 8.26 -5.30 -9.18
CA GLU A 135 9.15 -6.33 -9.72
C GLU A 135 9.85 -5.89 -11.00
N SER A 136 9.16 -5.13 -11.85
CA SER A 136 9.73 -4.59 -13.09
C SER A 136 10.84 -3.56 -12.86
N LEU A 137 10.85 -2.86 -11.71
CA LEU A 137 11.85 -1.83 -11.41
C LEU A 137 13.28 -2.40 -11.39
N LYS A 138 13.44 -3.68 -11.02
CA LYS A 138 14.75 -4.34 -10.95
C LYS A 138 15.51 -4.34 -12.28
N ASN A 139 14.77 -4.29 -13.40
CA ASN A 139 15.34 -4.33 -14.75
C ASN A 139 15.39 -2.94 -15.42
N LYS A 140 14.95 -1.90 -14.72
CA LYS A 140 14.87 -0.54 -15.25
C LYS A 140 16.07 0.28 -14.82
N ASN A 141 16.44 1.23 -15.67
CA ASN A 141 17.43 2.23 -15.27
C ASN A 141 16.80 3.27 -14.34
N ILE A 142 17.62 4.02 -13.61
CA ILE A 142 17.11 4.94 -12.58
C ILE A 142 16.20 6.05 -13.17
N LYS A 143 16.45 6.47 -14.42
CA LYS A 143 15.63 7.49 -15.09
C LYS A 143 14.23 6.97 -15.42
N GLU A 144 14.12 5.72 -15.84
CA GLU A 144 12.83 5.05 -16.06
C GLU A 144 12.05 4.90 -14.75
N ILE A 145 12.74 4.56 -13.65
CA ILE A 145 12.12 4.44 -12.32
C ILE A 145 11.55 5.79 -11.88
N ILE A 146 12.33 6.87 -12.00
CA ILE A 146 11.87 8.24 -11.69
C ILE A 146 10.64 8.59 -12.52
N SER A 147 10.67 8.33 -13.83
CA SER A 147 9.53 8.60 -14.71
C SER A 147 8.25 7.83 -14.31
N ILE A 148 8.37 6.57 -13.87
CA ILE A 148 7.24 5.78 -13.37
C ILE A 148 6.67 6.41 -12.09
N ILE A 149 7.54 6.82 -11.16
CA ILE A 149 7.14 7.48 -9.91
C ILE A 149 6.40 8.80 -10.19
N GLU A 150 6.92 9.62 -11.11
CA GLU A 150 6.31 10.89 -11.50
C GLU A 150 4.95 10.71 -12.19
N CYS A 151 4.77 9.62 -12.96
CA CYS A 151 3.51 9.31 -13.63
C CYS A 151 2.47 8.63 -12.72
N THR A 152 2.86 8.20 -11.52
CA THR A 152 1.98 7.50 -10.57
C THR A 152 1.12 8.51 -9.82
N LYS A 153 -0.21 8.42 -9.99
CA LYS A 153 -1.17 9.33 -9.35
C LYS A 153 -1.51 8.96 -7.91
N ASP A 154 -1.45 7.67 -7.57
CA ASP A 154 -1.71 7.20 -6.21
C ASP A 154 -0.53 7.55 -5.31
N GLU A 155 -0.71 8.52 -4.40
CA GLU A 155 0.33 8.98 -3.48
C GLU A 155 0.89 7.87 -2.58
N LYS A 156 0.05 6.90 -2.18
CA LYS A 156 0.50 5.79 -1.34
C LYS A 156 1.40 4.87 -2.13
N PHE A 157 1.01 4.54 -3.36
CA PHE A 157 1.83 3.72 -4.24
C PHE A 157 3.10 4.46 -4.69
N GLN A 158 3.03 5.78 -4.90
CA GLN A 158 4.20 6.61 -5.19
C GLN A 158 5.22 6.58 -4.05
N LYS A 159 4.79 6.61 -2.78
CA LYS A 159 5.67 6.42 -1.62
C LYS A 159 6.32 5.04 -1.60
N GLU A 160 5.56 3.99 -1.92
CA GLU A 160 6.10 2.62 -2.01
C GLU A 160 7.16 2.50 -3.11
N LEU A 161 6.92 3.09 -4.29
CA LEU A 161 7.91 3.11 -5.37
C LEU A 161 9.16 3.92 -5.01
N ASN A 162 9.04 5.02 -4.25
CA ASN A 162 10.20 5.77 -3.76
C ASN A 162 11.06 4.93 -2.80
N VAL A 163 10.45 4.15 -1.91
CA VAL A 163 11.19 3.23 -1.03
C VAL A 163 11.97 2.19 -1.84
N GLU A 164 11.39 1.64 -2.91
CA GLU A 164 12.10 0.71 -3.80
C GLU A 164 13.24 1.40 -4.58
N LYS A 165 13.04 2.65 -5.02
CA LYS A 165 14.09 3.48 -5.63
C LYS A 165 15.26 3.68 -4.66
N GLU A 166 14.98 4.04 -3.42
CA GLU A 166 16.00 4.26 -2.37
C GLU A 166 16.80 2.99 -2.07
N LYS A 167 16.13 1.83 -1.95
CA LYS A 167 16.80 0.52 -1.80
C LYS A 167 17.75 0.21 -2.97
N LEU A 168 17.33 0.51 -4.20
CA LEU A 168 18.17 0.35 -5.38
C LEU A 168 19.39 1.29 -5.32
N LEU A 169 19.18 2.56 -4.99
CA LEU A 169 20.26 3.54 -4.86
C LEU A 169 21.26 3.13 -3.79
N ASP A 170 20.80 2.66 -2.63
CA ASP A 170 21.65 2.11 -1.57
C ASP A 170 22.49 0.93 -2.04
N PHE A 171 21.89 0.00 -2.76
CA PHE A 171 22.61 -1.10 -3.37
C PHE A 171 23.73 -0.59 -4.30
N LYS A 172 23.43 0.43 -5.13
CA LYS A 172 24.44 1.05 -6.02
C LYS A 172 25.55 1.73 -5.23
N VAL A 173 25.25 2.42 -4.12
CA VAL A 173 26.26 3.01 -3.23
C VAL A 173 27.18 1.94 -2.65
N LYS A 174 26.60 0.90 -2.04
CA LYS A 174 27.38 -0.20 -1.45
C LYS A 174 28.27 -0.89 -2.48
N LYS A 175 27.73 -1.14 -3.68
CA LYS A 175 28.46 -1.77 -4.78
C LYS A 175 29.65 -0.91 -5.22
N PHE A 176 29.41 0.38 -5.46
CA PHE A 176 30.46 1.33 -5.82
C PHE A 176 31.57 1.37 -4.78
N LEU A 177 31.21 1.50 -3.49
CA LEU A 177 32.19 1.57 -2.40
C LEU A 177 32.95 0.25 -2.23
N SER A 178 32.28 -0.90 -2.37
CA SER A 178 32.91 -2.23 -2.28
C SER A 178 33.91 -2.52 -3.39
N ASP A 179 33.66 -1.96 -4.58
CA ASP A 179 34.53 -2.13 -5.74
C ASP A 179 35.70 -1.12 -5.71
N LYS A 180 35.42 0.13 -5.32
CA LYS A 180 36.43 1.20 -5.24
C LYS A 180 37.35 1.09 -4.01
N PHE A 181 36.81 0.63 -2.89
CA PHE A 181 37.51 0.51 -1.61
C PHE A 181 37.35 -0.89 -1.00
N PRO A 182 38.02 -1.93 -1.55
CA PRO A 182 37.83 -3.30 -1.10
C PRO A 182 38.09 -3.51 0.41
N PHE A 183 39.02 -2.77 1.01
CA PHE A 183 39.32 -2.82 2.44
C PHE A 183 38.12 -2.38 3.32
N ALA A 184 37.27 -1.48 2.81
CA ALA A 184 36.12 -0.95 3.52
C ALA A 184 34.89 -1.87 3.44
N ARG A 185 34.90 -2.90 2.59
CA ARG A 185 33.74 -3.75 2.28
C ARG A 185 33.06 -4.33 3.52
N LYS A 186 33.83 -4.85 4.46
CA LYS A 186 33.31 -5.47 5.69
C LYS A 186 32.71 -4.46 6.69
N TYR A 187 32.89 -3.16 6.45
CA TYR A 187 32.49 -2.08 7.33
C TYR A 187 31.28 -1.29 6.82
N LEU A 188 30.88 -1.49 5.56
CA LEU A 188 29.87 -0.66 4.91
C LEU A 188 28.55 -0.64 5.68
N ASP A 189 28.15 -1.78 6.23
CA ASP A 189 26.90 -1.96 6.99
C ASP A 189 27.03 -1.69 8.50
N ASN A 190 28.23 -1.35 8.98
CA ASN A 190 28.44 -1.06 10.41
C ASN A 190 27.80 0.28 10.76
N ASN A 191 27.14 0.33 11.92
CA ASN A 191 26.61 1.58 12.47
C ASN A 191 27.76 2.49 12.89
N ILE A 192 27.54 3.79 12.78
CA ILE A 192 28.46 4.82 13.26
C ILE A 192 28.01 5.29 14.64
N LEU A 193 28.94 5.23 15.58
CA LEU A 193 28.80 5.76 16.94
C LEU A 193 29.67 7.00 17.11
N LEU A 194 29.17 7.97 17.86
CA LEU A 194 29.98 9.06 18.38
C LEU A 194 30.90 8.54 19.49
N ARG A 195 31.92 9.33 19.84
CA ARG A 195 32.97 8.93 20.80
C ARG A 195 32.45 8.69 22.22
N ASP A 196 31.38 9.37 22.59
CA ASP A 196 30.65 9.21 23.85
C ASP A 196 29.73 7.98 23.85
N GLY A 197 29.57 7.30 22.70
CA GLY A 197 28.76 6.11 22.54
C GLY A 197 27.38 6.39 21.94
N ASP A 198 27.04 7.64 21.66
CA ASP A 198 25.75 8.00 21.08
C ASP A 198 25.61 7.44 19.66
N GLU A 199 24.44 6.86 19.37
CA GLU A 199 24.13 6.30 18.06
C GLU A 199 23.77 7.42 17.08
N THR A 200 24.40 7.39 15.89
CA THR A 200 24.03 8.31 14.80
C THR A 200 22.81 7.83 14.02
N ASN A 201 22.41 6.56 14.17
CA ASN A 201 21.47 5.83 13.30
C ASN A 201 21.90 5.78 11.82
N LEU A 202 23.18 6.02 11.53
CA LEU A 202 23.75 5.98 10.19
C LEU A 202 24.72 4.81 10.06
N LYS A 203 24.75 4.22 8.87
CA LYS A 203 25.77 3.23 8.46
C LYS A 203 26.85 3.89 7.64
N LEU A 204 28.02 3.25 7.58
CA LEU A 204 29.16 3.79 6.82
C LEU A 204 28.82 4.08 5.36
N PHE A 205 28.08 3.20 4.67
CA PHE A 205 27.76 3.45 3.26
C PHE A 205 26.82 4.67 3.09
N GLU A 206 25.95 4.94 4.05
CA GLU A 206 24.90 5.96 3.96
C GLU A 206 25.51 7.35 3.91
N VAL A 207 26.53 7.62 4.75
CA VAL A 207 27.20 8.94 4.84
C VAL A 207 27.99 9.33 3.58
N MET A 208 27.97 8.48 2.55
CA MET A 208 28.56 8.71 1.23
C MET A 208 27.52 8.72 0.11
N ARG A 209 26.22 8.62 0.40
CA ARG A 209 25.13 8.63 -0.59
C ARG A 209 25.23 9.84 -1.51
N ILE A 210 25.34 11.05 -0.97
CA ILE A 210 25.44 12.26 -1.80
C ILE A 210 26.67 12.23 -2.71
N SER A 211 27.83 11.88 -2.18
CA SER A 211 29.09 11.87 -2.93
C SER A 211 29.11 10.79 -4.04
N VAL A 212 28.46 9.65 -3.82
CA VAL A 212 28.36 8.58 -4.81
C VAL A 212 27.26 8.87 -5.84
N LEU A 213 26.07 9.23 -5.38
CA LEU A 213 24.87 9.34 -6.23
C LEU A 213 24.73 10.70 -6.90
N GLY A 214 25.20 11.78 -6.26
CA GLY A 214 24.89 13.14 -6.66
C GLY A 214 25.94 13.81 -7.55
N LYS A 215 25.52 14.92 -8.15
CA LYS A 215 26.36 16.00 -8.68
C LYS A 215 26.10 17.26 -7.86
N ASN A 216 27.07 18.15 -7.79
CA ASN A 216 26.90 19.43 -7.12
C ASN A 216 25.76 20.22 -7.80
N PRO A 217 24.75 20.70 -7.05
CA PRO A 217 23.58 21.35 -7.64
C PRO A 217 23.89 22.71 -8.28
N LYS A 218 24.97 23.37 -7.85
CA LYS A 218 25.39 24.69 -8.34
C LYS A 218 26.34 24.59 -9.52
N THR A 219 27.31 23.66 -9.44
CA THR A 219 28.40 23.57 -10.43
C THR A 219 28.23 22.42 -11.42
N GLY A 220 27.34 21.46 -11.13
CA GLY A 220 27.21 20.21 -11.88
C GLY A 220 28.40 19.26 -11.73
N LEU A 221 29.45 19.65 -11.00
CA LEU A 221 30.65 18.86 -10.79
C LEU A 221 30.41 17.74 -9.78
N LYS A 222 31.07 16.60 -9.99
CA LYS A 222 31.05 15.48 -9.06
C LYS A 222 32.30 15.45 -8.21
N VAL A 223 32.13 15.32 -6.89
CA VAL A 223 33.19 14.98 -5.95
C VAL A 223 32.96 13.56 -5.46
N LEU A 224 33.86 12.64 -5.79
CA LEU A 224 33.76 11.25 -5.34
C LEU A 224 34.22 11.11 -3.89
N PRO A 225 33.65 10.15 -3.13
CA PRO A 225 34.15 9.86 -1.80
C PRO A 225 35.60 9.37 -1.87
N VAL A 226 36.36 9.70 -0.83
CA VAL A 226 37.74 9.28 -0.62
C VAL A 226 37.83 8.56 0.73
N LEU A 227 38.06 7.25 0.66
CA LEU A 227 38.33 6.40 1.81
C LEU A 227 39.73 5.83 1.71
N TYR A 228 40.45 5.80 2.82
CA TYR A 228 41.74 5.11 2.93
C TYR A 228 41.94 4.56 4.34
N GLU A 229 42.88 3.64 4.48
CA GLU A 229 43.29 3.09 5.78
C GLU A 229 44.54 3.81 6.28
N LYS A 230 44.54 4.19 7.56
CA LYS A 230 45.69 4.81 8.24
C LYS A 230 45.73 4.35 9.69
N GLU A 231 46.83 3.72 10.10
CA GLU A 231 47.02 3.24 11.49
C GLU A 231 45.86 2.34 11.96
N ASN A 232 45.44 1.37 11.14
CA ASN A 232 44.30 0.46 11.39
C ASN A 232 42.94 1.18 11.59
N ARG A 233 42.81 2.40 11.05
CA ARG A 233 41.56 3.17 11.06
C ARG A 233 41.09 3.41 9.64
N ILE A 234 39.77 3.45 9.48
CA ILE A 234 39.16 3.92 8.24
C ILE A 234 39.12 5.44 8.32
N VAL A 235 39.59 6.11 7.27
CA VAL A 235 39.55 7.57 7.18
C VAL A 235 38.66 7.98 6.03
N TYR A 236 37.62 8.74 6.33
CA TYR A 236 36.78 9.39 5.31
C TYR A 236 37.21 10.83 5.16
N LEU A 237 37.68 11.18 3.96
CA LEU A 237 38.07 12.52 3.60
C LEU A 237 36.94 13.22 2.83
N ILE A 238 36.43 14.28 3.45
CA ILE A 238 35.43 15.19 2.89
C ILE A 238 36.18 16.43 2.39
N GLN A 239 36.22 16.63 1.08
CA GLN A 239 36.83 17.82 0.46
C GLN A 239 35.74 18.78 -0.03
N PRO A 240 35.76 20.06 0.35
CA PRO A 240 35.12 21.10 -0.44
C PRO A 240 35.77 21.10 -1.83
N SER A 241 34.95 21.02 -2.88
CA SER A 241 35.44 21.12 -4.26
C SER A 241 36.28 22.40 -4.41
N GLU A 242 37.49 22.26 -4.97
CA GLU A 242 38.44 23.34 -5.34
C GLU A 242 39.33 23.91 -4.21
N SER A 243 39.35 23.32 -3.01
CA SER A 243 40.23 23.80 -1.91
C SER A 243 41.27 22.78 -1.47
N ASP A 244 42.45 23.26 -1.04
CA ASP A 244 43.46 22.47 -0.31
C ASP A 244 43.03 22.13 1.14
N LEU A 245 41.82 22.53 1.51
CA LEU A 245 41.15 22.21 2.77
C LEU A 245 40.38 20.90 2.63
N GLY A 246 40.40 20.07 3.66
CA GLY A 246 39.58 18.87 3.74
C GLY A 246 39.36 18.46 5.18
N ILE A 247 38.24 17.81 5.47
CA ILE A 247 37.94 17.29 6.80
C ILE A 247 38.10 15.77 6.74
N CYS A 248 38.94 15.22 7.63
CA CYS A 248 39.10 13.79 7.78
C CYS A 248 38.36 13.31 9.03
N ILE A 249 37.50 12.31 8.86
CA ILE A 249 36.83 11.62 9.96
C ILE A 249 37.50 10.26 10.11
N TYR A 250 38.06 10.02 11.29
CA TYR A 250 38.71 8.75 11.63
C TYR A 250 37.73 7.83 12.34
N PHE A 251 37.57 6.62 11.80
CA PHE A 251 36.75 5.57 12.39
C PHE A 251 37.61 4.43 12.92
N ARG A 252 37.28 3.98 14.13
CA ARG A 252 37.83 2.77 14.74
C ARG A 252 36.74 1.72 14.91
N GLU A 253 37.04 0.50 14.50
CA GLU A 253 36.14 -0.63 14.72
C GLU A 253 36.03 -0.96 16.21
N TYR A 254 34.81 -1.15 16.70
CA TYR A 254 34.54 -1.61 18.07
C TYR A 254 33.21 -2.35 18.12
N ASN A 255 33.24 -3.63 18.54
CA ASN A 255 32.07 -4.49 18.70
C ASN A 255 31.11 -4.50 17.48
N GLY A 256 31.66 -4.57 16.26
CA GLY A 256 30.86 -4.57 15.03
C GLY A 256 30.31 -3.19 14.61
N ASN A 257 30.68 -2.12 15.31
CA ASN A 257 30.36 -0.73 14.97
C ASN A 257 31.62 0.07 14.61
N LEU A 258 31.43 1.29 14.11
CA LEU A 258 32.49 2.26 13.83
C LEU A 258 32.36 3.46 14.77
N ILE A 259 33.35 3.68 15.61
CA ILE A 259 33.40 4.85 16.50
C ILE A 259 34.13 5.99 15.79
N VAL A 260 33.53 7.18 15.77
CA VAL A 260 34.21 8.43 15.40
C VAL A 260 35.27 8.76 16.44
N GLU A 261 36.53 8.43 16.15
CA GLU A 261 37.63 8.58 17.10
C GLU A 261 38.10 10.03 17.20
N LYS A 262 38.28 10.69 16.05
CA LYS A 262 38.72 12.08 15.94
C LYS A 262 38.34 12.69 14.59
N VAL A 263 38.28 14.01 14.55
CA VAL A 263 38.15 14.79 13.31
C VAL A 263 39.40 15.65 13.14
N THR A 264 39.95 15.69 11.94
CA THR A 264 41.10 16.53 11.63
C THR A 264 40.83 17.40 10.42
N GLU A 265 41.34 18.63 10.46
CA GLU A 265 41.40 19.49 9.29
C GLU A 265 42.70 19.21 8.54
N LYS A 266 42.62 19.00 7.24
CA LYS A 266 43.75 18.85 6.34
C LYS A 266 43.88 20.14 5.54
N MET A 267 45.02 20.82 5.66
CA MET A 267 45.35 22.04 4.92
C MET A 267 46.75 21.88 4.33
N ASN A 268 46.91 22.00 3.01
CA ASN A 268 48.22 21.93 2.33
C ASN A 268 49.03 20.67 2.71
N GLY A 269 48.35 19.53 2.88
CA GLY A 269 48.97 18.27 3.29
C GLY A 269 49.25 18.12 4.80
N ILE A 270 49.04 19.16 5.60
CA ILE A 270 49.19 19.13 7.06
C ILE A 270 47.84 18.82 7.70
N GLU A 271 47.79 17.82 8.57
CA GLU A 271 46.60 17.46 9.35
C GLU A 271 46.67 18.07 10.76
N LYS A 272 45.66 18.84 11.14
CA LYS A 272 45.51 19.43 12.48
C LYS A 272 44.30 18.83 13.19
N SER A 273 44.52 18.34 14.41
CA SER A 273 43.41 17.86 15.25
C SER A 273 42.50 19.02 15.63
N MET A 274 41.21 18.80 15.52
CA MET A 274 40.21 19.72 16.04
C MET A 274 39.98 19.46 17.56
N ASN A 275 39.22 20.33 18.22
CA ASN A 275 38.91 20.20 19.65
C ASN A 275 37.86 19.10 19.85
N PRO A 276 38.08 18.09 20.73
CA PRO A 276 37.20 16.92 20.86
C PRO A 276 35.69 17.19 20.99
N LYS A 277 35.26 18.29 21.64
CA LYS A 277 33.83 18.65 21.74
C LYS A 277 33.27 19.22 20.43
N VAL A 278 34.11 19.94 19.69
CA VAL A 278 33.80 20.48 18.36
C VAL A 278 33.78 19.35 17.34
N ASP A 279 34.71 18.40 17.45
CA ASP A 279 34.85 17.24 16.57
C ASP A 279 33.55 16.42 16.46
N GLN A 280 32.92 16.09 17.59
CA GLN A 280 31.75 15.19 17.60
C GLN A 280 30.52 15.83 16.96
N ARG A 281 30.23 17.10 17.29
CA ARG A 281 29.12 17.84 16.68
C ARG A 281 29.35 18.05 15.18
N MET A 282 30.59 18.36 14.80
CA MET A 282 30.97 18.55 13.42
C MET A 282 30.88 17.23 12.63
N ALA A 283 31.39 16.13 13.18
CA ALA A 283 31.26 14.81 12.59
C ALA A 283 29.79 14.45 12.39
N TYR A 284 28.96 14.52 13.43
CA TYR A 284 27.54 14.22 13.34
C TYR A 284 26.88 15.03 12.21
N LYS A 285 27.08 16.35 12.20
CA LYS A 285 26.52 17.22 11.16
C LYS A 285 26.98 16.81 9.75
N LEU A 286 28.27 16.62 9.53
CA LEU A 286 28.80 16.27 8.20
C LEU A 286 28.31 14.90 7.72
N LEU A 287 28.20 13.94 8.63
CA LEU A 287 27.70 12.60 8.33
C LEU A 287 26.21 12.64 7.99
N SER A 288 25.40 13.35 8.78
CA SER A 288 23.98 13.56 8.53
C SER A 288 23.74 14.30 7.21
N ASP A 289 24.39 15.44 7.00
CA ASP A 289 24.25 16.26 5.78
C ASP A 289 24.65 15.47 4.51
N SER A 290 25.52 14.46 4.63
CA SER A 290 25.97 13.61 3.51
C SER A 290 25.16 12.31 3.34
N SER A 291 24.26 12.02 4.28
CA SER A 291 23.52 10.74 4.35
C SER A 291 22.18 10.73 3.61
N ASP A 292 21.69 11.91 3.22
CA ASP A 292 20.46 12.03 2.46
C ASP A 292 20.64 11.54 1.01
N PHE A 293 19.53 11.17 0.37
CA PHE A 293 19.52 10.97 -1.07
C PHE A 293 19.56 12.34 -1.78
N PRO A 294 20.37 12.51 -2.83
CA PRO A 294 20.24 13.68 -3.70
C PRO A 294 18.83 13.74 -4.29
N ILE A 295 18.32 14.97 -4.50
CA ILE A 295 17.09 15.11 -5.28
C ILE A 295 17.31 14.59 -6.71
N ASP A 296 16.24 14.10 -7.32
CA ASP A 296 16.31 13.33 -8.57
C ASP A 296 16.99 14.10 -9.72
N SER A 297 16.81 15.43 -9.80
CA SER A 297 17.46 16.29 -10.81
C SER A 297 18.98 16.43 -10.64
N PHE A 298 19.52 16.10 -9.48
CA PHE A 298 20.96 16.16 -9.19
C PHE A 298 21.60 14.77 -9.12
N LEU A 299 20.88 13.70 -9.48
CA LEU A 299 21.46 12.37 -9.59
C LEU A 299 22.43 12.28 -10.78
N ASP A 300 23.55 11.60 -10.55
CA ASP A 300 24.51 11.23 -11.57
C ASP A 300 24.09 9.94 -12.27
N ILE A 301 23.05 10.05 -13.09
CA ILE A 301 22.42 8.93 -13.81
C ILE A 301 23.44 8.09 -14.59
N GLU A 302 24.44 8.74 -15.18
CA GLU A 302 25.49 8.07 -15.95
C GLU A 302 26.35 7.15 -15.08
N LEU A 303 26.83 7.63 -13.94
CA LEU A 303 27.58 6.80 -13.01
C LEU A 303 26.70 5.70 -12.40
N ILE A 304 25.49 6.04 -11.96
CA ILE A 304 24.56 5.11 -11.32
C ILE A 304 24.26 3.92 -12.25
N ASN A 305 24.03 4.19 -13.54
CA ASN A 305 23.75 3.14 -14.53
C ASN A 305 24.98 2.27 -14.87
N ARG A 306 26.21 2.78 -14.67
CA ARG A 306 27.45 2.02 -14.90
C ARG A 306 27.76 1.05 -13.75
N ILE A 307 27.28 1.33 -12.54
CA ILE A 307 27.39 0.43 -11.40
C ILE A 307 26.45 -0.74 -11.66
N LYS A 308 26.98 -1.96 -11.81
CA LYS A 308 26.18 -3.17 -12.06
C LYS A 308 25.64 -3.72 -10.74
#